data_AF-A0A9X4XAJ8-F1
#
_entry.id   AF-A0A9X4XAJ8-F1
#
_cell.length_a   1.000
_cell.length_b   1.000
_cell.length_c   1.000
_cell.angle_alpha   90.00
_cell.angle_beta   90.00
_cell.angle_gamma   90.00
#
_symmetry.space_group_name_H-M   'P 1'
#
loop_
_entity.id
_entity.type
_entity.pdbx_description
1 polymer ?
#
loop_
_entity_poly.entity_id
_entity_poly.type
_entity_poly.pdbx_seq_one_letter_code
_entity_poly.pdbx_strand_id
1 'polypeptide(L)'
;MQLSLAAARKNAGLTLKEASDLIGVNKSTLQKYEKDSSKIPFELLHKLSFVYQVNESLFFVGKEDDLIRTIKSKRDSMNKNSSARG
;
A
#
# COMPACT_ATOMS: atom_id res chain seq x y z
N MET A 1 1.47 -11.62 1.87
CA MET A 1 2.31 -10.48 1.42
C MET A 1 1.41 -9.26 1.43
N GLN A 2 1.89 -8.11 1.90
CA GLN A 2 1.09 -6.87 1.95
C GLN A 2 1.66 -5.82 0.99
N LEU A 3 0.82 -4.86 0.60
CA LEU A 3 1.15 -3.79 -0.34
C LEU A 3 0.70 -2.43 0.18
N SER A 4 1.46 -1.38 -0.15
CA SER A 4 1.04 -0.01 0.17
C SER A 4 -0.12 0.43 -0.71
N LEU A 5 -0.94 1.38 -0.23
CA LEU A 5 -2.02 1.95 -1.03
C LEU A 5 -1.49 2.61 -2.32
N ALA A 6 -0.31 3.23 -2.27
CA ALA A 6 0.36 3.79 -3.45
C ALA A 6 0.75 2.71 -4.47
N ALA A 7 1.25 1.56 -4.01
CA ALA A 7 1.55 0.43 -4.88
C ALA A 7 0.28 -0.16 -5.51
N ALA A 8 -0.79 -0.32 -4.73
CA ALA A 8 -2.10 -0.75 -5.23
C ALA A 8 -2.58 0.14 -6.38
N ARG A 9 -2.58 1.46 -6.15
CA ARG A 9 -3.02 2.45 -7.13
C ARG A 9 -2.19 2.39 -8.41
N LYS A 10 -0.87 2.33 -8.28
CA LYS A 10 0.04 2.24 -9.44
C LYS A 10 -0.17 0.95 -10.22
N ASN A 11 -0.38 -0.17 -9.53
CA ASN A 11 -0.66 -1.46 -10.17
C ASN A 11 -2.03 -1.47 -10.87
N ALA A 12 -2.99 -0.69 -10.37
CA ALA A 12 -4.27 -0.44 -11.03
C ALA A 12 -4.17 0.55 -12.22
N GLY A 13 -2.97 1.08 -12.52
CA GLY A 13 -2.76 2.01 -13.64
C GLY A 13 -3.28 3.42 -13.40
N LEU A 14 -3.59 3.80 -12.14
CA LEU A 14 -4.22 5.07 -11.82
C LEU A 14 -3.22 6.13 -11.36
N THR A 15 -3.39 7.35 -11.86
CA THR A 15 -2.79 8.53 -11.23
C THR A 15 -3.47 8.83 -9.90
N LEU A 16 -2.79 9.60 -9.04
CA LEU A 16 -3.35 10.01 -7.76
C LEU A 16 -4.64 10.85 -7.93
N LYS A 17 -4.75 11.61 -9.02
CA LYS A 17 -5.95 12.41 -9.33
C LYS A 17 -7.11 11.52 -9.74
N GLU A 18 -6.91 10.59 -10.67
CA GLU A 18 -7.98 9.67 -11.11
C GLU A 18 -8.50 8.84 -9.94
N ALA A 19 -7.60 8.29 -9.12
CA ALA A 19 -8.00 7.55 -7.93
C ALA A 19 -8.79 8.42 -6.95
N SER A 20 -8.35 9.65 -6.68
CA SER A 20 -9.08 10.54 -5.76
C SER A 20 -10.46 10.92 -6.28
N ASP A 21 -10.57 11.13 -7.59
CA ASP A 21 -11.82 11.45 -8.28
C ASP A 21 -12.80 10.24 -8.20
N LEU A 22 -12.32 9.01 -8.45
CA LEU A 22 -13.11 7.78 -8.36
C LEU A 22 -13.58 7.45 -6.93
N ILE A 23 -12.73 7.72 -5.94
CA ILE A 23 -13.03 7.44 -4.53
C ILE A 23 -13.94 8.53 -3.92
N GLY A 24 -13.98 9.73 -4.52
CA GLY A 24 -14.74 10.86 -4.03
C GLY A 24 -14.06 11.57 -2.85
N VAL A 25 -12.73 11.66 -2.85
CA VAL A 25 -11.95 12.36 -1.83
C VAL A 25 -11.00 13.37 -2.46
N ASN A 26 -10.55 14.36 -1.69
CA ASN A 26 -9.51 15.27 -2.16
C ASN A 26 -8.20 14.52 -2.42
N LYS A 27 -7.49 14.90 -3.49
CA LYS A 27 -6.16 14.36 -3.84
C LYS A 27 -5.17 14.40 -2.67
N SER A 28 -5.18 15.47 -1.87
CA SER A 28 -4.32 15.61 -0.68
C SER A 28 -4.72 14.65 0.46
N THR A 29 -6.01 14.36 0.62
CA THR A 29 -6.50 13.35 1.57
C THR A 29 -6.02 11.97 1.18
N LEU A 30 -6.19 11.58 -0.09
CA LEU A 30 -5.69 10.30 -0.60
C LEU A 30 -4.17 10.20 -0.43
N GLN A 31 -3.42 11.27 -0.75
CA GLN A 31 -1.97 11.30 -0.57
C GLN A 31 -1.54 11.10 0.89
N LYS A 32 -2.28 11.68 1.85
CA LYS A 32 -2.02 11.47 3.28
C LYS A 32 -2.21 10.01 3.67
N TYR A 33 -3.27 9.37 3.19
CA TYR A 33 -3.50 7.95 3.45
C TYR A 33 -2.49 7.03 2.74
N GLU A 34 -1.99 7.40 1.56
CA GLU A 34 -0.89 6.65 0.93
C GLU A 34 0.39 6.68 1.76
N LYS A 35 0.65 7.78 2.49
CA LYS A 35 1.79 7.90 3.39
C LYS A 35 1.56 7.25 4.76
N ASP A 36 0.36 7.43 5.32
CA ASP A 36 -0.03 6.89 6.63
C ASP A 36 -1.51 6.51 6.64
N SER A 37 -1.77 5.22 6.49
CA SER A 37 -3.11 4.64 6.53
C SER A 37 -3.51 4.17 7.94
N SER A 38 -2.73 4.43 8.99
CA SER A 38 -3.00 3.94 10.36
C SER A 38 -4.38 4.35 10.91
N LYS A 39 -4.96 5.43 10.36
CA LYS A 39 -6.27 5.97 10.75
C LYS A 39 -7.25 6.02 9.58
N ILE A 40 -7.03 5.21 8.54
CA ILE A 40 -7.96 5.16 7.42
C ILE A 40 -9.31 4.57 7.87
N PRO A 41 -10.45 5.21 7.56
CA PRO A 41 -11.75 4.62 7.82
C PRO A 41 -11.92 3.32 7.01
N PHE A 42 -12.55 2.31 7.60
CA PHE A 42 -12.81 1.03 6.92
C PHE A 42 -13.60 1.23 5.63
N GLU A 43 -14.60 2.09 5.62
CA GLU A 43 -15.40 2.40 4.42
C GLU A 43 -14.53 2.92 3.26
N LEU A 44 -13.52 3.75 3.58
CA LEU A 44 -12.59 4.26 2.57
C LEU A 44 -11.64 3.17 2.09
N LEU A 45 -11.14 2.32 2.99
CA LEU A 45 -10.32 1.15 2.64
C LEU A 45 -11.08 0.16 1.74
N HIS A 46 -12.37 -0.04 2.00
CA HIS A 46 -13.26 -0.86 1.18
C HIS A 46 -13.49 -0.24 -0.20
N LYS A 47 -13.73 1.08 -0.30
CA LYS A 47 -13.81 1.74 -1.62
C LYS A 47 -12.50 1.60 -2.42
N LEU A 48 -11.36 1.72 -1.75
CA LEU A 48 -10.04 1.52 -2.36
C LEU A 48 -9.87 0.10 -2.92
N SER A 49 -10.42 -0.94 -2.27
CA SER A 49 -10.31 -2.33 -2.76
C SER A 49 -10.99 -2.50 -4.11
N PHE A 50 -12.18 -1.91 -4.29
CA PHE A 50 -12.89 -1.93 -5.56
C PHE A 50 -12.20 -1.09 -6.63
N VAL A 51 -11.77 0.13 -6.30
CA VAL A 51 -11.12 1.02 -7.29
C VAL A 51 -9.79 0.43 -7.75
N TYR A 52 -9.04 -0.22 -6.85
CA TYR A 52 -7.73 -0.78 -7.17
C TYR A 52 -7.76 -2.24 -7.61
N GLN A 53 -8.92 -2.91 -7.54
CA GLN A 53 -9.08 -4.34 -7.84
C GLN A 53 -8.14 -5.22 -7.00
N VAL A 54 -7.99 -4.88 -5.72
CA VAL A 54 -7.12 -5.56 -4.76
C VAL A 54 -7.92 -5.89 -3.51
N ASN A 55 -7.84 -7.13 -3.03
CA ASN A 55 -8.50 -7.54 -1.79
C ASN A 55 -8.02 -6.71 -0.58
N GLU A 56 -8.93 -6.29 0.30
CA GLU A 56 -8.62 -5.45 1.46
C GLU A 56 -7.53 -6.06 2.36
N SER A 57 -7.51 -7.39 2.50
CA SER A 57 -6.57 -8.10 3.37
C SER A 57 -5.11 -7.97 2.92
N LEU A 58 -4.89 -7.55 1.66
CA LEU A 58 -3.55 -7.34 1.11
C LEU A 58 -3.03 -5.93 1.42
N PHE A 59 -3.88 -4.98 1.78
CA PHE A 59 -3.43 -3.65 2.13
C PHE A 59 -2.65 -3.64 3.44
N PHE A 60 -1.53 -2.92 3.42
CA PHE A 60 -0.85 -2.55 4.65
C PHE A 60 -1.55 -1.34 5.28
N VAL A 61 -1.95 -1.48 6.55
CA VAL A 61 -2.54 -0.41 7.36
C VAL A 61 -1.48 0.09 8.32
N GLY A 62 -0.94 1.29 8.05
CA GLY A 62 0.18 1.86 8.79
C GLY A 62 0.93 2.92 7.99
N LYS A 63 2.12 3.31 8.47
CA LYS A 63 3.02 4.20 7.73
C LYS A 63 3.74 3.46 6.61
N GLU A 64 3.80 4.07 5.42
CA GLU A 64 4.51 3.48 4.28
C GLU A 64 5.98 3.14 4.61
N ASP A 65 6.64 3.99 5.38
CA ASP A 65 8.02 3.77 5.83
C ASP A 65 8.20 2.50 6.66
N ASP A 66 7.21 2.13 7.47
CA ASP A 66 7.26 0.92 8.29
C ASP A 66 7.16 -0.33 7.41
N LEU A 67 6.27 -0.33 6.41
CA LEU A 67 6.21 -1.39 5.41
C LEU A 67 7.54 -1.52 4.65
N ILE A 68 8.12 -0.39 4.21
CA ILE A 68 9.40 -0.37 3.50
C ILE A 68 10.50 -0.97 4.37
N ARG A 69 10.58 -0.61 5.66
CA ARG A 69 11.54 -1.19 6.61
C ARG A 69 11.36 -2.69 6.74
N THR A 70 10.14 -3.17 6.95
CA THR A 70 9.84 -4.61 7.05
C THR A 70 10.25 -5.37 5.79
N ILE A 71 9.95 -4.84 4.60
CA ILE A 71 10.33 -5.46 3.32
C ILE A 71 11.86 -5.51 3.17
N LYS A 72 12.58 -4.44 3.54
CA LYS A 72 14.05 -4.40 3.50
C LYS A 72 14.65 -5.47 4.43
N SER A 73 14.24 -5.52 5.69
CA SER A 73 14.73 -6.52 6.65
C SER A 73 14.45 -7.96 6.19
N LYS A 74 13.28 -8.21 5.59
CA LYS A 74 12.94 -9.53 5.02
C LYS A 74 13.82 -9.88 3.82
N ARG A 75 14.10 -8.92 2.94
CA ARG A 75 15.01 -9.11 1.80
C ARG A 75 16.42 -9.47 2.27
N ASP A 76 16.94 -8.74 3.25
CA ASP A 76 18.31 -8.93 3.75
C ASP A 76 18.49 -10.29 4.43
N SER A 77 17.48 -10.74 5.20
CA SER A 77 17.49 -12.07 5.82
C SER A 77 17.40 -13.22 4.81
N MET A 78 16.62 -13.07 3.73
CA MET A 78 16.57 -14.04 2.64
C MET A 78 17.92 -14.16 1.91
N ASN A 79 18.59 -13.04 1.63
CA ASN A 79 19.89 -13.04 0.95
C ASN A 79 20.99 -13.72 1.77
N LYS A 80 20.99 -13.54 3.10
CA LYS A 80 21.97 -14.20 4.00
C LYS A 80 21.83 -15.73 4.02
N ASN A 81 20.60 -16.25 3.98
CA ASN A 81 20.37 -17.69 3.99
C ASN A 81 20.75 -18.39 2.68
N SER A 82 20.76 -17.68 1.56
CA SER A 82 21.18 -18.22 0.26
C SER A 82 22.71 -18.35 0.14
N SER A 83 23.47 -17.52 0.86
CA SER A 83 24.94 -17.55 0.83
C SER A 83 25.57 -18.60 1.75
N ALA A 84 24.79 -19.21 2.65
CA ALA A 84 25.27 -20.24 3.60
C ALA A 84 25.08 -21.69 3.10
N ARG A 85 24.57 -21.88 1.87
CA ARG A 85 24.33 -23.19 1.26
C ARG A 85 25.30 -23.52 0.10
N GLY A 86 26.35 -22.72 -0.07
CA GLY A 86 27.39 -22.89 -1.09
C GLY A 86 28.71 -23.32 -0.46
#